data_AF-A0A0D2KC31-F1
#
_entry.id   AF-A0A0D2KC31-F1
#
_cell.length_a   1.000
_cell.length_b   1.000
_cell.length_c   1.000
_cell.angle_alpha   90.00
_cell.angle_beta   90.00
_cell.angle_gamma   90.00
#
_symmetry.space_group_name_H-M   'P 1'
#
loop_
_entity.id
_entity.type
_entity.pdbx_description
1 polymer ?
#
loop_
_entity_poly.entity_id
_entity_poly.type
_entity_poly.pdbx_seq_one_letter_code
_entity_poly.pdbx_strand_id
1 'polypeptide(L)'
;MDGVSFMFIGQQKGRNTKENVRRNFGMPQPNGYRKALRFMRHADKFGLPIVTFVDTPGAYAGRAAEELGQGEAIAYNLREMFGLRVPIISVVIGEGGSGGALAIGCANRNLILENSVYYVASPEACAAILWKSRNATGTVRRGRRRSALAFARGPRAWARERGAKGGRPASFA
;
A
#
# COMPACT_ATOMS: atom_id res chain seq x y z
N MET A 1 18.85 -3.34 10.68
CA MET A 1 19.75 -2.53 9.81
C MET A 1 20.63 -1.74 10.75
N ASP A 2 21.95 -1.84 10.63
CA ASP A 2 22.92 -1.11 11.46
C ASP A 2 22.67 -1.25 12.98
N GLY A 3 22.39 -2.47 13.44
CA GLY A 3 22.11 -2.77 14.86
C GLY A 3 20.67 -2.48 15.33
N VAL A 4 19.84 -1.82 14.50
CA VAL A 4 18.43 -1.54 14.83
C VAL A 4 17.52 -2.64 14.28
N SER A 5 16.60 -3.12 15.12
CA SER A 5 15.57 -4.10 14.77
C SER A 5 14.30 -3.41 14.25
N PHE A 6 13.70 -3.99 13.20
CA PHE A 6 12.53 -3.42 12.53
C PHE A 6 11.43 -4.48 12.37
N MET A 7 10.18 -4.03 12.34
CA MET A 7 9.04 -4.85 11.93
C MET A 7 8.71 -4.59 10.47
N PHE A 8 8.82 -5.63 9.63
CA PHE A 8 8.46 -5.56 8.21
C PHE A 8 7.11 -6.20 7.96
N ILE A 9 6.23 -5.48 7.26
CA ILE A 9 4.88 -5.94 6.91
C ILE A 9 4.63 -5.60 5.45
N GLY A 10 3.99 -6.46 4.67
CA GLY A 10 3.63 -6.10 3.30
C GLY A 10 2.67 -7.07 2.65
N GLN A 11 2.05 -6.63 1.56
CA GLN A 11 1.35 -7.55 0.67
C GLN A 11 2.36 -8.30 -0.19
N GLN A 12 2.09 -9.57 -0.44
CA GLN A 12 2.98 -10.44 -1.21
C GLN A 12 2.26 -10.95 -2.45
N LYS A 13 2.61 -10.42 -3.62
CA LYS A 13 2.27 -11.03 -4.91
C LYS A 13 3.15 -12.26 -5.18
N GLY A 14 2.68 -13.13 -6.07
CA GLY A 14 3.44 -14.27 -6.56
C GLY A 14 4.33 -13.92 -7.75
N ARG A 15 5.45 -14.61 -7.91
CA ARG A 15 6.36 -14.42 -9.06
C ARG A 15 5.90 -15.14 -10.32
N ASN A 16 5.01 -16.13 -10.16
CA ASN A 16 4.43 -16.92 -11.24
C ASN A 16 2.92 -17.09 -11.02
N THR A 17 2.22 -17.63 -12.02
CA THR A 17 0.76 -17.81 -12.00
C THR A 17 0.28 -18.64 -10.81
N LYS A 18 0.96 -19.76 -10.52
CA LYS A 18 0.59 -20.66 -9.41
C LYS A 18 0.70 -19.94 -8.06
N GLU A 19 1.78 -19.21 -7.85
CA GLU A 19 1.97 -18.41 -6.64
C GLU A 19 0.97 -17.27 -6.54
N ASN A 20 0.66 -16.60 -7.65
CA ASN A 20 -0.31 -15.51 -7.67
C ASN A 20 -1.70 -16.01 -7.23
N VAL A 21 -2.15 -17.16 -7.75
CA VAL A 21 -3.41 -17.76 -7.30
C VAL A 21 -3.34 -18.09 -5.80
N ARG A 22 -2.27 -18.73 -5.32
CA ARG A 22 -2.10 -19.06 -3.90
C ARG A 22 -2.07 -17.82 -2.99
N ARG A 23 -1.52 -16.71 -3.47
CA ARG A 23 -1.40 -15.44 -2.75
C ARG A 23 -2.55 -14.48 -3.02
N ASN A 24 -3.60 -14.95 -3.70
CA ASN A 24 -4.74 -14.14 -4.10
C ASN A 24 -4.33 -12.83 -4.81
N PHE A 25 -3.30 -12.89 -5.66
CA PHE A 25 -2.73 -11.76 -6.40
C PHE A 25 -2.30 -10.58 -5.49
N GLY A 26 -1.97 -10.86 -4.23
CA GLY A 26 -1.64 -9.84 -3.24
C GLY A 26 -2.85 -9.07 -2.73
N MET A 27 -4.08 -9.57 -2.94
CA MET A 27 -5.32 -9.00 -2.41
C MET A 27 -5.64 -9.60 -1.04
N PRO A 28 -5.45 -8.88 0.07
CA PRO A 28 -5.67 -9.43 1.40
C PRO A 28 -7.16 -9.61 1.69
N GLN A 29 -7.46 -10.69 2.40
CA GLN A 29 -8.73 -10.88 3.11
C GLN A 29 -8.68 -10.16 4.49
N PRO A 30 -9.82 -10.03 5.21
CA PRO A 30 -9.89 -9.27 6.45
C PRO A 30 -8.92 -9.77 7.53
N ASN A 31 -8.76 -11.10 7.62
CA ASN A 31 -7.78 -11.77 8.48
C ASN A 31 -6.32 -11.33 8.19
N GLY A 32 -6.00 -10.98 6.94
CA GLY A 32 -4.69 -10.44 6.56
C GLY A 32 -4.40 -9.09 7.21
N TYR A 33 -5.39 -8.18 7.21
CA TYR A 33 -5.28 -6.88 7.87
C TYR A 33 -5.20 -7.02 9.39
N ARG A 34 -6.05 -7.88 9.98
CA ARG A 34 -5.98 -8.19 11.43
C ARG A 34 -4.63 -8.78 11.83
N LYS A 35 -4.05 -9.64 11.00
CA LYS A 35 -2.69 -10.17 11.19
C LYS A 35 -1.65 -9.06 11.13
N ALA A 36 -1.72 -8.17 10.15
CA ALA A 36 -0.80 -7.03 10.03
C ALA A 36 -0.85 -6.16 11.29
N LEU A 37 -2.05 -5.81 11.75
CA LEU A 37 -2.22 -5.00 12.96
C LEU A 37 -1.68 -5.69 14.22
N ARG A 38 -1.85 -7.01 14.35
CA ARG A 38 -1.26 -7.76 15.47
C ARG A 38 0.26 -7.58 15.54
N PHE A 39 0.94 -7.59 14.38
CA PHE A 39 2.38 -7.35 14.32
C PHE A 39 2.74 -5.87 14.53
N MET A 40 1.92 -4.94 14.07
CA MET A 40 2.12 -3.51 14.36
C MET A 40 2.02 -3.20 15.84
N ARG A 41 1.03 -3.76 16.55
CA ARG A 41 0.90 -3.64 18.01
C ARG A 41 2.06 -4.28 18.75
N HIS A 42 2.56 -5.42 18.25
CA HIS A 42 3.77 -6.04 18.79
C HIS A 42 4.99 -5.12 18.63
N ALA A 43 5.17 -4.54 17.45
CA ALA A 43 6.24 -3.57 17.19
C ALA A 43 6.13 -2.35 18.11
N ASP A 44 4.93 -1.80 18.31
CA ASP A 44 4.71 -0.69 19.24
C ASP A 44 5.02 -1.05 20.70
N LYS A 45 4.68 -2.27 21.13
CA LYS A 45 4.99 -2.74 22.49
C LYS A 45 6.49 -2.80 22.76
N PHE A 46 7.28 -3.19 21.77
CA PHE A 46 8.73 -3.40 21.90
C PHE A 46 9.57 -2.26 21.34
N GLY A 47 8.96 -1.13 20.95
CA GLY A 47 9.69 0.02 20.44
C GLY A 47 10.35 -0.23 19.08
N LEU A 48 9.84 -1.16 18.27
CA LEU A 48 10.38 -1.49 16.96
C LEU A 48 9.78 -0.55 15.90
N PRO A 49 10.60 0.19 15.13
CA PRO A 49 10.12 0.91 13.96
C PRO A 49 9.46 -0.05 12.96
N ILE A 50 8.39 0.43 12.30
CA ILE A 50 7.61 -0.36 11.35
C ILE A 50 7.92 0.11 9.93
N VAL A 51 8.21 -0.84 9.04
CA VAL A 51 8.32 -0.61 7.60
C VAL A 51 7.26 -1.41 6.88
N THR A 52 6.40 -0.74 6.12
CA THR A 52 5.36 -1.39 5.32
C THR A 52 5.66 -1.36 3.84
N PHE A 53 5.45 -2.47 3.14
CA PHE A 53 5.59 -2.59 1.70
C PHE A 53 4.21 -2.74 1.06
N VAL A 54 3.83 -1.74 0.28
CA VAL A 54 2.53 -1.69 -0.40
C VAL A 54 2.67 -2.21 -1.83
N ASP A 55 2.05 -3.36 -2.08
CA ASP A 55 1.92 -3.94 -3.42
C ASP A 55 0.64 -4.79 -3.55
N THR A 56 -0.48 -4.11 -3.72
CA THR A 56 -1.80 -4.71 -3.85
C THR A 56 -2.65 -3.96 -4.87
N PRO A 57 -3.39 -4.66 -5.75
CA PRO A 57 -4.38 -4.01 -6.61
C PRO A 57 -5.61 -3.54 -5.82
N GLY A 58 -5.77 -4.01 -4.57
CA GLY A 58 -6.86 -3.67 -3.66
C GLY A 58 -7.14 -4.79 -2.66
N ALA A 59 -8.04 -4.52 -1.70
CA ALA A 59 -8.55 -5.55 -0.82
C ALA A 59 -9.34 -6.59 -1.63
N TYR A 60 -9.37 -7.84 -1.16
CA TYR A 60 -10.16 -8.87 -1.82
C TYR A 60 -11.65 -8.54 -1.75
N ALA A 61 -12.28 -8.33 -2.91
CA ALA A 61 -13.69 -7.98 -3.05
C ALA A 61 -14.53 -9.23 -3.34
N GLY A 62 -14.66 -10.11 -2.34
CA GLY A 62 -15.45 -11.34 -2.42
C GLY A 62 -16.46 -11.43 -1.29
N ARG A 63 -17.56 -12.18 -1.51
CA ARG A 63 -18.65 -12.34 -0.55
C ARG A 63 -18.16 -12.75 0.85
N ALA A 64 -17.29 -13.75 0.94
CA ALA A 64 -16.73 -14.20 2.20
C ALA A 64 -15.90 -13.12 2.91
N ALA A 65 -15.24 -12.22 2.17
CA ALA A 65 -14.51 -11.10 2.78
C ALA A 65 -15.46 -10.06 3.36
N GLU A 66 -16.58 -9.79 2.70
CA GLU A 66 -17.63 -8.91 3.22
C GLU A 66 -18.26 -9.49 4.50
N GLU A 67 -18.64 -10.77 4.48
CA GLU A 67 -19.20 -11.47 5.65
C GLU A 67 -18.23 -11.50 6.84
N LEU A 68 -16.93 -11.54 6.58
CA LEU A 68 -15.88 -11.50 7.61
C LEU A 68 -15.46 -10.07 8.01
N GLY A 69 -16.10 -9.03 7.47
CA GLY A 69 -15.86 -7.63 7.83
C GLY A 69 -14.64 -7.00 7.17
N GLN A 70 -14.56 -7.00 5.83
CA GLN A 70 -13.47 -6.36 5.10
C GLN A 70 -13.36 -4.85 5.39
N GLY A 71 -14.49 -4.14 5.36
CA GLY A 71 -14.53 -2.72 5.70
C GLY A 71 -14.10 -2.44 7.14
N GLU A 72 -14.59 -3.26 8.08
CA GLU A 72 -14.21 -3.17 9.51
C GLU A 72 -12.71 -3.38 9.70
N ALA A 73 -12.13 -4.43 9.11
CA ALA A 73 -10.71 -4.73 9.28
C ALA A 73 -9.81 -3.61 8.73
N ILE A 74 -10.18 -3.00 7.60
CA ILE A 74 -9.48 -1.84 7.04
C ILE A 74 -9.62 -0.63 7.96
N ALA A 75 -10.85 -0.28 8.35
CA ALA A 75 -11.13 0.90 9.18
C ALA A 75 -10.45 0.79 10.55
N TYR A 76 -10.49 -0.39 11.17
CA TYR A 76 -9.86 -0.66 12.46
C TYR A 76 -8.34 -0.54 12.36
N ASN A 77 -7.71 -1.10 11.32
CA ASN A 77 -6.29 -0.89 11.08
C ASN A 77 -5.94 0.59 10.98
N LEU A 78 -6.68 1.36 10.17
CA LEU A 78 -6.43 2.80 10.02
C LEU A 78 -6.49 3.53 11.35
N ARG A 79 -7.55 3.31 12.12
CA ARG A 79 -7.73 3.93 13.44
C ARG A 79 -6.56 3.62 14.37
N GLU A 80 -6.14 2.37 14.44
CA GLU A 80 -5.08 1.93 15.34
C GLU A 80 -3.71 2.45 14.92
N MET A 81 -3.44 2.53 13.62
CA MET A 81 -2.18 3.06 13.09
C MET A 81 -1.95 4.52 13.50
N PHE A 82 -3.00 5.35 13.64
CA PHE A 82 -2.88 6.71 14.17
C PHE A 82 -2.44 6.78 15.65
N GLY A 83 -2.66 5.71 16.41
CA GLY A 83 -2.32 5.63 17.84
C GLY A 83 -0.97 4.98 18.14
N LEU A 84 -0.26 4.46 17.12
CA LEU A 84 1.05 3.84 17.32
C LEU A 84 2.10 4.92 17.63
N ARG A 85 2.97 4.64 18.60
CA ARG A 85 4.01 5.55 19.09
C ARG A 85 5.32 5.37 18.34
N VAL A 86 5.56 4.16 17.83
CA VAL A 86 6.73 3.85 17.00
C VAL A 86 6.61 4.47 15.60
N PRO A 87 7.72 4.90 14.99
CA PRO A 87 7.70 5.46 13.65
C PRO A 87 7.33 4.39 12.61
N ILE A 88 6.47 4.76 11.68
CA ILE A 88 6.03 3.96 10.55
C ILE A 88 6.54 4.61 9.26
N ILE A 89 7.17 3.81 8.41
CA ILE A 89 7.54 4.17 7.04
C ILE A 89 6.78 3.25 6.09
N SER A 90 6.01 3.80 5.16
CA SER A 90 5.40 3.00 4.08
C SER A 90 6.13 3.20 2.77
N VAL A 91 6.38 2.12 2.05
CA VAL A 91 7.02 2.12 0.73
C VAL A 91 6.08 1.43 -0.26
N VAL A 92 5.55 2.20 -1.21
CA VAL A 92 4.78 1.66 -2.33
C VAL A 92 5.76 1.15 -3.37
N ILE A 93 5.87 -0.17 -3.47
CA ILE A 93 6.84 -0.87 -4.34
C ILE A 93 6.23 -1.37 -5.65
N GLY A 94 4.90 -1.38 -5.76
CA GLY A 94 4.18 -1.79 -6.96
C GLY A 94 2.87 -1.03 -7.10
N GLU A 95 1.77 -1.69 -6.77
CA GLU A 95 0.44 -1.09 -6.80
C GLU A 95 -0.04 -0.71 -5.39
N GLY A 96 -0.52 0.52 -5.23
CA GLY A 96 -1.22 1.02 -4.05
C GLY A 96 -2.70 1.15 -4.35
N GLY A 97 -3.42 0.04 -4.35
CA GLY A 97 -4.85 -0.01 -4.66
C GLY A 97 -5.75 0.32 -3.47
N SER A 98 -6.42 1.48 -3.54
CA SER A 98 -7.58 1.85 -2.73
C SER A 98 -7.38 1.68 -1.21
N GLY A 99 -8.45 1.39 -0.47
CA GLY A 99 -8.43 1.16 0.98
C GLY A 99 -7.58 -0.04 1.40
N GLY A 100 -7.38 -1.03 0.51
CA GLY A 100 -6.56 -2.20 0.82
C GLY A 100 -5.07 -1.90 0.93
N ALA A 101 -4.58 -0.94 0.14
CA ALA A 101 -3.25 -0.37 0.30
C ALA A 101 -3.18 0.51 1.56
N LEU A 102 -4.19 1.35 1.77
CA LEU A 102 -4.22 2.30 2.89
C LEU A 102 -4.22 1.61 4.26
N ALA A 103 -4.84 0.43 4.36
CA ALA A 103 -4.94 -0.38 5.58
C ALA A 103 -3.60 -0.76 6.23
N ILE A 104 -2.48 -0.63 5.50
CA ILE A 104 -1.11 -0.71 6.07
C ILE A 104 -0.23 0.47 5.64
N GLY A 105 -0.79 1.44 4.92
CA GLY A 105 -0.08 2.57 4.32
C GLY A 105 -0.25 3.90 5.07
N CYS A 106 -0.91 3.90 6.23
CA CYS A 106 -1.04 5.09 7.08
C CYS A 106 0.25 5.30 7.90
N ALA A 107 1.26 5.93 7.31
CA ALA A 107 2.59 6.07 7.91
C ALA A 107 3.04 7.53 8.10
N ASN A 108 4.02 7.76 8.98
CA ASN A 108 4.64 9.06 9.23
C ASN A 108 5.39 9.59 8.00
N ARG A 109 6.00 8.65 7.26
CA ARG A 109 6.66 8.89 5.98
C ARG A 109 6.15 7.87 4.99
N ASN A 110 5.87 8.34 3.78
CA ASN A 110 5.49 7.47 2.70
C ASN A 110 6.37 7.74 1.49
N LEU A 111 6.90 6.65 0.93
CA LEU A 111 7.77 6.61 -0.23
C LEU A 111 7.05 5.89 -1.36
N ILE A 112 7.23 6.35 -2.59
CA ILE A 112 6.67 5.69 -3.78
C ILE A 112 7.80 5.50 -4.77
N LEU A 113 8.03 4.25 -5.20
CA LEU A 113 9.00 3.98 -6.25
C LEU A 113 8.56 4.63 -7.56
N GLU A 114 9.54 5.01 -8.38
CA GLU A 114 9.29 5.81 -9.58
C GLU A 114 8.31 5.19 -10.60
N ASN A 115 8.19 3.86 -10.61
CA ASN A 115 7.31 3.07 -11.49
C ASN A 115 6.06 2.53 -10.77
N SER A 116 5.88 2.88 -9.50
CA SER A 116 4.73 2.47 -8.69
C SER A 116 3.58 3.46 -8.81
N VAL A 117 2.40 3.02 -8.40
CA VAL A 117 1.17 3.79 -8.55
C VAL A 117 0.31 3.72 -7.28
N TYR A 118 -0.23 4.84 -6.81
CA TYR A 118 -1.19 4.90 -5.70
C TYR A 118 -2.48 5.55 -6.17
N TYR A 119 -3.63 4.94 -5.90
CA TYR A 119 -4.92 5.33 -6.47
C TYR A 119 -6.11 4.89 -5.61
N VAL A 120 -7.20 5.67 -5.65
CA VAL A 120 -8.43 5.37 -4.90
C VAL A 120 -9.30 4.33 -5.63
N ALA A 121 -9.38 4.42 -6.96
CA ALA A 121 -10.13 3.51 -7.81
C ALA A 121 -9.29 3.17 -9.06
N SER A 122 -9.39 1.92 -9.54
CA SER A 122 -8.65 1.53 -10.74
C SER A 122 -9.13 2.34 -11.96
N PRO A 123 -8.26 2.59 -12.95
CA PRO A 123 -8.65 3.31 -14.16
C PRO A 123 -9.85 2.68 -14.87
N GLU A 124 -9.94 1.35 -14.82
CA GLU A 124 -11.01 0.56 -15.42
C GLU A 124 -12.33 0.80 -14.68
N ALA A 125 -12.31 0.82 -13.35
CA ALA A 125 -13.48 1.12 -12.53
C ALA A 125 -13.94 2.57 -12.73
N CYS A 126 -12.99 3.51 -12.76
CA CYS A 126 -13.28 4.92 -12.99
C CYS A 126 -13.89 5.16 -14.39
N ALA A 127 -13.36 4.51 -15.44
CA ALA A 127 -13.91 4.58 -16.79
C ALA A 127 -15.33 3.99 -16.88
N ALA A 128 -15.57 2.85 -16.22
CA ALA A 128 -16.88 2.21 -16.19
C ALA A 128 -17.95 3.06 -15.47
N ILE A 129 -17.59 3.76 -14.38
CA ILE A 129 -18.54 4.59 -13.61
C ILE A 129 -18.78 5.93 -14.33
N LEU A 130 -17.72 6.66 -14.69
CA LEU A 130 -17.85 8.02 -15.21
C LEU A 130 -18.24 8.06 -16.69
N TRP A 131 -17.71 7.14 -17.50
CA TRP A 131 -17.94 7.13 -18.96
C TRP A 131 -18.87 5.99 -19.42
N LYS A 132 -19.36 5.14 -18.50
CA LYS A 132 -20.18 3.95 -18.81
C LYS A 132 -19.55 3.05 -19.88
N SER A 133 -18.24 3.15 -20.10
CA SER A 133 -17.51 2.47 -21.16
C SER A 133 -16.08 2.16 -20.72
N ARG A 134 -15.67 0.90 -20.89
CA ARG A 134 -14.29 0.47 -20.58
C ARG A 134 -13.26 1.00 -21.59
N ASN A 135 -13.70 1.47 -22.76
CA ASN A 135 -12.82 1.97 -23.82
C ASN A 135 -12.18 3.32 -23.49
N ALA A 136 -12.68 4.04 -22.48
CA ALA A 136 -12.11 5.31 -22.01
C ALA A 136 -10.91 5.14 -21.04
N THR A 137 -10.45 3.90 -20.79
CA THR A 137 -9.32 3.58 -19.88
C THR A 137 -8.04 4.33 -20.24
N GLY A 138 -7.75 4.53 -21.53
CA GLY A 138 -6.59 5.29 -22.00
C GLY A 138 -6.61 6.76 -21.54
N THR A 139 -7.79 7.38 -21.56
CA THR A 139 -8.01 8.77 -21.14
C THR A 139 -7.82 8.92 -19.63
N VAL A 140 -8.38 7.99 -18.83
CA VAL A 140 -8.21 7.97 -17.36
C VAL A 140 -6.75 7.74 -16.97
N ARG A 141 -6.03 6.85 -17.68
CA ARG A 141 -4.62 6.55 -17.43
C ARG A 141 -3.71 7.77 -17.67
N ARG A 142 -4.00 8.61 -18.67
CA ARG A 142 -3.28 9.87 -18.90
C ARG A 142 -3.52 10.89 -17.78
N GLY A 143 -4.74 10.98 -17.25
CA GLY A 143 -5.06 11.80 -16.07
C GLY A 143 -4.30 11.33 -14.81
N ARG A 144 -4.21 10.02 -14.60
CA ARG A 144 -3.54 9.40 -13.44
C ARG A 144 -2.02 9.57 -13.39
N ARG A 145 -1.34 9.65 -14.54
CA ARG A 145 0.10 9.99 -14.55
C ARG A 145 0.39 11.37 -13.97
N ARG A 146 -0.56 12.30 -14.05
CA ARG A 146 -0.45 13.62 -13.41
C ARG A 146 -0.70 13.56 -11.89
N SER A 147 -1.52 12.62 -11.40
CA SER A 147 -1.81 12.52 -9.95
C SER A 147 -0.66 11.89 -9.16
N ALA A 148 0.04 10.88 -9.68
CA ALA A 148 1.28 10.39 -9.06
C ALA A 148 2.36 11.49 -8.98
N LEU A 149 2.41 12.36 -10.00
CA LEU A 149 3.23 13.58 -10.01
C LEU A 149 2.75 14.63 -8.99
N ALA A 150 1.45 14.71 -8.73
CA ALA A 150 0.84 15.62 -7.76
C ALA A 150 1.09 15.18 -6.31
N PHE A 151 1.12 13.87 -6.02
CA PHE A 151 1.48 13.34 -4.68
C PHE A 151 2.93 13.66 -4.27
N ALA A 152 3.83 13.79 -5.25
CA ALA A 152 5.22 14.20 -5.00
C ALA A 152 5.39 15.73 -4.81
N ARG A 153 4.37 16.54 -5.09
CA ARG A 153 4.44 18.03 -5.10
C ARG A 153 3.47 18.74 -4.14
N GLY A 154 2.62 18.00 -3.44
CA GLY A 154 1.69 18.58 -2.45
C GLY A 154 2.37 18.96 -1.12
N PRO A 155 1.72 19.73 -0.25
CA PRO A 155 2.27 20.13 1.07
C PRO A 155 2.58 18.95 2.01
N ARG A 156 2.04 17.76 1.72
CA ARG A 156 2.51 16.47 2.23
C ARG A 156 3.24 15.75 1.09
N ALA A 157 4.42 16.23 0.68
CA ALA A 157 5.14 15.68 -0.46
C ALA A 157 5.72 14.30 -0.10
N TRP A 158 5.42 13.28 -0.91
CA TRP A 158 5.95 11.92 -0.74
C TRP A 158 7.26 11.82 -1.51
N ALA A 159 8.33 11.34 -0.89
CA ALA A 159 9.62 11.27 -1.56
C ALA A 159 9.61 10.17 -2.62
N ARG A 160 10.06 10.53 -3.83
CA ARG A 160 10.16 9.62 -4.97
C ARG A 160 11.58 9.10 -5.05
N GLU A 161 11.77 7.83 -4.71
CA GLU A 161 13.08 7.19 -4.81
C GLU A 161 13.25 6.50 -6.17
N ARG A 162 14.42 6.71 -6.79
CA ARG A 162 14.83 5.98 -7.98
C ARG A 162 15.27 4.59 -7.53
N GLY A 163 14.74 3.54 -8.18
CA GLY A 163 15.15 2.17 -7.86
C GLY A 163 16.66 2.02 -8.07
N ALA A 164 17.36 1.48 -7.09
CA ALA A 164 18.82 1.38 -7.12
C ALA A 164 19.31 0.53 -8.30
N LYS A 165 19.73 1.20 -9.38
CA LYS A 165 20.82 0.73 -10.25
C LYS A 165 22.03 1.60 -9.96
N GLY A 166 22.93 1.09 -9.11
CA GLY A 166 24.29 1.61 -8.92
C GLY A 166 24.43 3.11 -8.67
N GLY A 167 24.18 3.56 -7.44
CA GLY A 167 24.51 4.92 -7.01
C GLY A 167 24.59 4.97 -5.49
N ARG A 168 25.66 5.58 -4.95
CA ARG A 168 26.01 5.61 -3.52
C ARG A 168 24.82 6.05 -2.64
N PRO A 169 24.64 5.47 -1.44
CA PRO A 169 23.59 5.90 -0.53
C PRO A 169 23.83 7.35 -0.10
N ALA A 170 22.78 8.17 -0.17
CA ALA A 170 22.76 9.45 0.52
C ALA A 170 22.80 9.16 2.03
N SER A 171 23.75 9.78 2.72
CA SER A 171 23.88 9.71 4.18
C SER A 171 22.61 10.25 4.83
N PHE A 172 21.98 9.44 5.67
CA PHE A 172 20.96 9.90 6.61
C PHE A 172 21.68 10.49 7.83
N ALA A 173 21.46 11.79 8.06
CA ALA A 173 21.77 12.50 9.30
C ALA A 173 20.48 13.11 9.85
#